data_AF-A0A8S8ZRJ7-F1
#
_entry.id   AF-A0A8S8ZRJ7-F1
#
_cell.length_a   1.000
_cell.length_b   1.000
_cell.length_c   1.000
_cell.angle_alpha   90.00
_cell.angle_beta   90.00
_cell.angle_gamma   90.00
#
_symmetry.space_group_name_H-M   'P 1'
#
loop_
_entity.id
_entity.type
_entity.pdbx_description
1 polymer ?
#
loop_
_entity_poly.entity_id
_entity_poly.type
_entity_poly.pdbx_seq_one_letter_code
_entity_poly.pdbx_strand_id
1 'polypeptide(L)'
;MKSTLQEIRAANKAGANPPYAAHFVVYDLPDRDCAAAASNGEFSLANNGINNYKTYINAIRKLLVEYSDIRTILVVEPDSLANLVTNTNVAKCANAASAYKECTNYAITQLDLPHVAQYLDAGHGGWLGWPANIGPAATLFADVYKNAGKPKSVRGLVTNVSNYNGWSLASAPSYTTPNPNYDEKRFVEAFSPLLNAAGFPAQFIVDTGRSGMQPTGQIEQGDWCNAIGTGFGTRPTTNTGSSITDAFVWVKPGGESDGTSNTSAARYDFHCGLSDALKPAPEAGQWFQAYFEQLLKNANPAF
;
A
#
# COMPACT_ATOMS: atom_id res chain seq x y z
N MET A 1 -6.65 -6.51 14.88
CA MET A 1 -6.33 -7.88 14.40
C MET A 1 -7.07 -8.98 15.16
N LYS A 2 -6.86 -9.18 16.47
CA LYS A 2 -7.47 -10.32 17.21
C LYS A 2 -9.01 -10.38 17.13
N SER A 3 -9.70 -9.27 17.34
CA SER A 3 -11.18 -9.21 17.25
C SER A 3 -11.68 -9.62 15.87
N THR A 4 -11.11 -9.04 14.81
CA THR A 4 -11.42 -9.39 13.41
C THR A 4 -11.19 -10.87 13.11
N LEU A 5 -10.08 -11.46 13.60
CA LEU A 5 -9.82 -12.89 13.43
C LEU A 5 -10.83 -13.76 14.18
N GLN A 6 -11.27 -13.34 15.38
CA GLN A 6 -12.33 -14.03 16.12
C GLN A 6 -13.67 -14.00 15.38
N GLU A 7 -14.02 -12.86 14.79
CA GLU A 7 -15.23 -12.68 13.99
C GLU A 7 -15.20 -13.55 12.72
N ILE A 8 -14.09 -13.55 11.99
CA ILE A 8 -13.92 -14.39 10.80
C ILE A 8 -14.01 -15.87 11.17
N ARG A 9 -13.34 -16.31 12.25
CA ARG A 9 -13.44 -17.68 12.73
C ARG A 9 -14.88 -18.05 13.06
N ALA A 10 -15.61 -17.17 13.74
CA ALA A 10 -17.00 -17.41 14.11
C ALA A 10 -17.88 -17.54 12.86
N ALA A 11 -17.73 -16.64 11.88
CA ALA A 11 -18.46 -16.68 10.61
C ALA A 11 -18.17 -17.95 9.80
N ASN A 12 -16.89 -18.35 9.72
CA ASN A 12 -16.49 -19.59 9.03
C ASN A 12 -17.04 -20.84 9.73
N LYS A 13 -17.02 -20.88 11.08
CA LYS A 13 -17.65 -21.97 11.85
C LYS A 13 -19.16 -22.00 11.73
N ALA A 14 -19.80 -20.85 11.47
CA ALA A 14 -21.23 -20.75 11.22
C ALA A 14 -21.62 -21.15 9.77
N GLY A 15 -20.67 -21.56 8.93
CA GLY A 15 -20.95 -22.12 7.61
C GLY A 15 -20.77 -21.14 6.43
N ALA A 16 -19.98 -20.07 6.58
CA ALA A 16 -19.61 -19.22 5.44
C ALA A 16 -19.01 -20.06 4.30
N ASN A 17 -19.56 -19.92 3.09
CA ASN A 17 -19.16 -20.67 1.91
C ASN A 17 -19.10 -19.77 0.66
N PRO A 18 -17.90 -19.49 0.11
CA PRO A 18 -16.58 -19.93 0.59
C PRO A 18 -16.23 -19.34 1.96
N PRO A 19 -15.27 -19.92 2.70
CA PRO A 19 -14.80 -19.36 3.96
C PRO A 19 -14.20 -17.97 3.75
N TYR A 20 -14.46 -17.05 4.68
CA TYR A 20 -13.84 -15.74 4.72
C TYR A 20 -12.33 -15.84 4.98
N ALA A 21 -11.58 -14.96 4.33
CA ALA A 21 -10.16 -14.73 4.57
C ALA A 21 -9.97 -13.38 5.29
N ALA A 22 -8.86 -13.23 6.01
CA ALA A 22 -8.51 -11.98 6.69
C ALA A 22 -7.55 -11.15 5.86
N HIS A 23 -7.77 -9.84 5.77
CA HIS A 23 -6.86 -8.89 5.12
C HIS A 23 -6.34 -7.91 6.18
N PHE A 24 -5.02 -7.74 6.27
CA PHE A 24 -4.40 -6.76 7.16
C PHE A 24 -3.25 -6.03 6.47
N VAL A 25 -2.94 -4.84 6.99
CA VAL A 25 -1.76 -4.07 6.63
C VAL A 25 -0.80 -4.08 7.83
N VAL A 26 0.44 -4.49 7.60
CA VAL A 26 1.56 -4.31 8.52
C VAL A 26 2.19 -2.98 8.17
N TYR A 27 2.11 -1.97 9.05
CA TYR A 27 2.52 -0.59 8.70
C TYR A 27 3.01 0.19 9.93
N ASP A 28 4.15 -0.21 10.48
CA ASP A 28 4.67 0.39 11.71
C ASP A 28 6.20 0.44 11.78
N LEU A 29 6.87 0.49 10.63
CA LEU A 29 8.32 0.66 10.59
C LEU A 29 8.79 1.85 11.44
N PRO A 30 9.95 1.74 12.12
CA PRO A 30 10.54 2.87 12.83
C PRO A 30 10.99 3.96 11.85
N ASP A 31 10.81 5.23 12.22
CA ASP A 31 10.99 6.39 11.34
C ASP A 31 10.12 6.28 10.06
N ARG A 32 8.89 5.76 10.19
CA ARG A 32 7.90 5.62 9.11
C ARG A 32 7.73 6.90 8.28
N ASP A 33 7.33 6.73 7.02
CA ASP A 33 7.04 7.80 6.06
C ASP A 33 8.22 8.78 5.97
N CYS A 34 9.38 8.25 5.56
CA CYS A 34 10.65 8.98 5.69
C CYS A 34 10.76 10.22 4.79
N ALA A 35 9.95 10.30 3.72
CA ALA A 35 9.90 11.43 2.80
C ALA A 35 8.69 12.35 3.03
N ALA A 36 7.73 11.97 3.88
CA ALA A 36 6.61 12.82 4.24
C ALA A 36 7.06 14.00 5.11
N ALA A 37 6.33 15.12 5.05
CA ALA A 37 6.62 16.26 5.92
C ALA A 37 6.28 15.94 7.39
N ALA A 38 5.29 15.08 7.62
CA ALA A 38 4.93 14.53 8.91
C ALA A 38 4.60 13.04 8.81
N SER A 39 4.85 12.29 9.89
CA SER A 39 4.46 10.88 10.01
C SER A 39 3.71 10.65 11.31
N ASN A 40 2.77 9.70 11.28
CA ASN A 40 2.06 9.19 12.45
C ASN A 40 2.72 7.93 13.04
N GLY A 41 3.90 7.50 12.56
CA GLY A 41 4.61 6.34 13.09
C GLY A 41 5.03 6.52 14.55
N GLU A 42 4.78 5.51 15.38
CA GLU A 42 5.05 5.59 16.83
C GLU A 42 6.48 5.18 17.21
N PHE A 43 7.15 4.40 16.35
CA PHE A 43 8.53 3.98 16.57
C PHE A 43 9.54 4.89 15.87
N SER A 44 10.68 5.11 16.53
CA SER A 44 11.82 5.81 15.92
C SER A 44 13.13 5.05 16.11
N LEU A 45 14.06 5.22 15.18
CA LEU A 45 15.38 4.57 15.26
C LEU A 45 16.16 5.01 16.51
N ALA A 46 16.03 6.28 16.89
CA ALA A 46 16.64 6.83 18.09
C ALA A 46 16.10 6.19 19.38
N ASN A 47 14.89 5.63 19.37
CA ASN A 47 14.19 5.12 20.55
C ASN A 47 13.90 3.62 20.44
N ASN A 48 14.94 2.82 20.18
CA ASN A 48 14.87 1.35 20.14
C ASN A 48 13.90 0.80 19.05
N GLY A 49 13.67 1.57 17.99
CA GLY A 49 12.62 1.30 17.00
C GLY A 49 12.71 -0.05 16.32
N ILE A 50 13.91 -0.52 15.97
CA ILE A 50 14.10 -1.85 15.35
C ILE A 50 13.63 -2.96 16.28
N ASN A 51 13.95 -2.90 17.57
CA ASN A 51 13.54 -3.93 18.53
C ASN A 51 12.04 -3.84 18.86
N ASN A 52 11.49 -2.63 18.93
CA ASN A 52 10.05 -2.43 19.09
C ASN A 52 9.29 -3.04 17.90
N TYR A 53 9.76 -2.77 16.67
CA TYR A 53 9.20 -3.35 15.45
C TYR A 53 9.28 -4.88 15.44
N LYS A 54 10.43 -5.47 15.80
CA LYS A 54 10.56 -6.94 15.91
C LYS A 54 9.58 -7.50 16.95
N THR A 55 9.37 -6.81 18.07
CA THR A 55 8.38 -7.19 19.09
C THR A 55 6.95 -7.15 18.53
N TYR A 56 6.63 -6.10 17.78
CA TYR A 56 5.36 -5.94 17.07
C TYR A 56 5.12 -7.10 16.08
N ILE A 57 6.09 -7.42 15.22
CA ILE A 57 6.00 -8.57 14.29
C ILE A 57 5.83 -9.90 15.02
N ASN A 58 6.55 -10.11 16.12
CA ASN A 58 6.41 -11.33 16.93
C ASN A 58 5.01 -11.45 17.55
N ALA A 59 4.38 -10.34 17.94
CA ALA A 59 3.00 -10.34 18.41
C ALA A 59 2.01 -10.72 17.29
N ILE A 60 2.21 -10.19 16.08
CA ILE A 60 1.43 -10.59 14.89
C ILE A 60 1.60 -12.09 14.61
N ARG A 61 2.84 -12.60 14.57
CA ARG A 61 3.11 -14.03 14.32
C ARG A 61 2.36 -14.92 15.31
N LYS A 62 2.34 -14.57 16.61
CA LYS A 62 1.60 -15.33 17.63
C LYS A 62 0.10 -15.43 17.28
N LEU A 63 -0.51 -14.32 16.85
CA LEU A 63 -1.91 -14.32 16.42
C LEU A 63 -2.10 -15.16 15.16
N LEU A 64 -1.25 -15.04 14.15
CA LEU A 64 -1.41 -15.84 12.92
C LEU A 64 -1.26 -17.34 13.20
N VAL A 65 -0.37 -17.75 14.11
CA VAL A 65 -0.27 -19.14 14.56
C VAL A 65 -1.54 -19.59 15.30
N GLU A 66 -2.06 -18.77 16.22
CA GLU A 66 -3.31 -19.05 16.94
C GLU A 66 -4.52 -19.17 15.99
N TYR A 67 -4.55 -18.38 14.91
CA TYR A 67 -5.62 -18.30 13.91
C TYR A 67 -5.27 -18.96 12.57
N SER A 68 -4.50 -20.05 12.61
CA SER A 68 -4.02 -20.77 11.42
C SER A 68 -5.11 -21.49 10.61
N ASP A 69 -6.33 -21.56 11.12
CA ASP A 69 -7.54 -22.00 10.40
C ASP A 69 -8.10 -20.93 9.44
N ILE A 70 -7.58 -19.70 9.48
CA ILE A 70 -8.00 -18.59 8.64
C ILE A 70 -6.91 -18.25 7.63
N ARG A 71 -7.23 -18.29 6.33
CA ARG A 71 -6.34 -17.74 5.30
C ARG A 71 -6.17 -16.24 5.55
N THR A 72 -4.92 -15.79 5.64
CA THR A 72 -4.60 -14.39 5.94
C THR A 72 -3.75 -13.78 4.83
N ILE A 73 -4.12 -12.59 4.36
CA ILE A 73 -3.42 -11.83 3.34
C ILE A 73 -2.88 -10.54 3.98
N LEU A 74 -1.59 -10.28 3.78
CA LEU A 74 -0.89 -9.16 4.38
C LEU A 74 -0.34 -8.24 3.30
N VAL A 75 -0.65 -6.95 3.40
CA VAL A 75 0.13 -5.89 2.79
C VAL A 75 1.25 -5.51 3.75
N VAL A 76 2.48 -5.42 3.25
CA VAL A 76 3.67 -5.18 4.07
C VAL A 76 4.25 -3.82 3.76
N GLU A 77 4.17 -2.95 4.77
CA GLU A 77 4.81 -1.65 4.92
C GLU A 77 4.64 -0.72 3.71
N PRO A 78 3.41 -0.20 3.49
CA PRO A 78 3.18 0.92 2.56
C PRO A 78 4.18 2.07 2.76
N ASP A 79 4.55 2.74 1.67
CA ASP A 79 5.43 3.92 1.71
C ASP A 79 6.82 3.66 2.34
N SER A 80 7.32 2.42 2.26
CA SER A 80 8.63 2.06 2.82
C SER A 80 9.71 1.91 1.75
N LEU A 81 9.75 0.75 1.07
CA LEU A 81 10.81 0.41 0.12
C LEU A 81 10.81 1.31 -1.13
N ALA A 82 9.64 1.83 -1.54
CA ALA A 82 9.54 2.79 -2.64
C ALA A 82 10.38 4.06 -2.37
N ASN A 83 10.40 4.55 -1.13
CA ASN A 83 11.25 5.68 -0.73
C ASN A 83 12.75 5.39 -0.91
N LEU A 84 13.18 4.13 -0.80
CA LEU A 84 14.58 3.76 -0.99
C LEU A 84 15.00 3.74 -2.46
N VAL A 85 14.05 3.84 -3.40
CA VAL A 85 14.32 3.96 -4.83
C VAL A 85 14.55 5.42 -5.20
N THR A 86 13.71 6.34 -4.74
CA THR A 86 13.70 7.72 -5.26
C THR A 86 14.12 8.79 -4.25
N ASN A 87 14.05 8.51 -2.95
CA ASN A 87 14.11 9.53 -1.90
C ASN A 87 15.33 9.36 -0.97
N THR A 88 16.38 8.67 -1.42
CA THR A 88 17.63 8.50 -0.64
C THR A 88 18.45 9.79 -0.50
N ASN A 89 18.10 10.83 -1.25
CA ASN A 89 18.58 12.21 -1.03
C ASN A 89 17.93 12.87 0.20
N VAL A 90 16.79 12.38 0.69
CA VAL A 90 16.17 12.83 1.94
C VAL A 90 16.91 12.20 3.12
N ALA A 91 17.47 13.02 4.02
CA ALA A 91 18.32 12.54 5.11
C ALA A 91 17.64 11.49 6.01
N LYS A 92 16.35 11.68 6.31
CA LYS A 92 15.55 10.70 7.09
C LYS A 92 15.48 9.35 6.37
N CYS A 93 15.22 9.34 5.07
CA CYS A 93 15.20 8.10 4.27
C CYS A 93 16.58 7.45 4.15
N ALA A 94 17.63 8.24 3.93
CA ALA A 94 19.01 7.73 3.88
C ALA A 94 19.39 7.02 5.19
N ASN A 95 19.05 7.63 6.34
CA ASN A 95 19.32 7.08 7.66
C ASN A 95 18.47 5.84 7.97
N ALA A 96 17.22 5.81 7.51
CA ALA A 96 16.29 4.69 7.74
C ALA A 96 16.50 3.50 6.79
N ALA A 97 17.26 3.67 5.70
CA ALA A 97 17.35 2.69 4.62
C ALA A 97 17.78 1.29 5.06
N SER A 98 18.77 1.18 5.96
CA SER A 98 19.21 -0.11 6.50
C SER A 98 18.14 -0.74 7.38
N ALA A 99 17.51 0.05 8.26
CA ALA A 99 16.47 -0.41 9.16
C ALA A 99 15.21 -0.85 8.41
N TYR A 100 14.79 -0.14 7.36
CA TYR A 100 13.66 -0.52 6.51
C TYR A 100 13.90 -1.89 5.86
N LYS A 101 15.09 -2.11 5.28
CA LYS A 101 15.46 -3.40 4.70
C LYS A 101 15.51 -4.51 5.75
N GLU A 102 16.13 -4.26 6.91
CA GLU A 102 16.23 -5.23 8.00
C GLU A 102 14.85 -5.62 8.55
N CYS A 103 14.03 -4.62 8.87
CA CYS A 103 12.71 -4.82 9.46
C CYS A 103 11.74 -5.47 8.46
N THR A 104 11.76 -5.07 7.18
CA THR A 104 10.97 -5.73 6.14
C THR A 104 11.38 -7.19 5.99
N ASN A 105 12.69 -7.47 5.92
CA ASN A 105 13.20 -8.84 5.83
C ASN A 105 12.80 -9.69 7.05
N TYR A 106 12.86 -9.11 8.25
CA TYR A 106 12.39 -9.74 9.47
C TYR A 106 10.89 -10.06 9.42
N ALA A 107 10.05 -9.10 9.01
CA ALA A 107 8.61 -9.30 8.88
C ALA A 107 8.29 -10.44 7.92
N ILE A 108 8.81 -10.39 6.69
CA ILE A 108 8.45 -11.37 5.67
C ILE A 108 8.99 -12.77 5.97
N THR A 109 10.09 -12.87 6.71
CA THR A 109 10.63 -14.15 7.21
C THR A 109 9.81 -14.68 8.39
N GLN A 110 9.51 -13.85 9.39
CA GLN A 110 8.73 -14.26 10.56
C GLN A 110 7.27 -14.54 10.25
N LEU A 111 6.71 -13.96 9.19
CA LEU A 111 5.32 -14.19 8.81
C LEU A 111 5.18 -15.24 7.71
N ASP A 112 6.27 -15.98 7.40
CA ASP A 112 6.23 -17.13 6.50
C ASP A 112 5.52 -18.32 7.14
N LEU A 113 4.20 -18.34 6.96
CA LEU A 113 3.29 -19.35 7.50
C LEU A 113 2.45 -19.94 6.35
N PRO A 114 2.10 -21.25 6.39
CA PRO A 114 1.41 -21.92 5.28
C PRO A 114 0.04 -21.33 4.88
N HIS A 115 -0.62 -20.62 5.79
CA HIS A 115 -1.94 -20.01 5.56
C HIS A 115 -1.86 -18.50 5.27
N VAL A 116 -0.64 -17.95 5.12
CA VAL A 116 -0.38 -16.52 4.91
C VAL A 116 0.07 -16.26 3.47
N ALA A 117 -0.44 -15.19 2.86
CA ALA A 117 0.09 -14.59 1.65
C ALA A 117 0.51 -13.14 1.93
N GLN A 118 1.70 -12.75 1.48
CA GLN A 118 2.29 -11.44 1.71
C GLN A 118 2.55 -10.71 0.39
N TYR A 119 2.22 -9.42 0.36
CA TYR A 119 2.47 -8.51 -0.76
C TYR A 119 3.20 -7.28 -0.23
N LEU A 120 4.43 -7.06 -0.67
CA LEU A 120 5.22 -5.89 -0.25
C LEU A 120 4.72 -4.68 -1.05
N ASP A 121 4.59 -3.53 -0.40
CA ASP A 121 4.22 -2.30 -1.11
C ASP A 121 5.29 -1.88 -2.11
N ALA A 122 4.84 -1.57 -3.33
CA ALA A 122 5.68 -1.17 -4.44
C ALA A 122 5.24 0.17 -5.05
N GLY A 123 4.70 1.07 -4.22
CA GLY A 123 4.22 2.37 -4.66
C GLY A 123 3.16 2.23 -5.76
N HIS A 124 3.31 2.99 -6.84
CA HIS A 124 2.35 3.02 -7.95
C HIS A 124 3.01 3.45 -9.27
N GLY A 125 2.27 3.40 -10.38
CA GLY A 125 2.77 3.72 -11.73
C GLY A 125 3.37 5.13 -11.84
N GLY A 126 2.74 6.09 -11.19
CA GLY A 126 3.25 7.47 -11.01
C GLY A 126 4.49 7.66 -10.16
N TRP A 127 5.00 6.61 -9.51
CA TRP A 127 6.17 6.68 -8.64
C TRP A 127 7.29 5.77 -9.11
N LEU A 128 7.10 4.45 -9.00
CA LEU A 128 8.11 3.47 -9.43
C LEU A 128 7.93 3.05 -10.88
N GLY A 129 6.78 3.35 -11.50
CA GLY A 129 6.52 3.04 -12.90
C GLY A 129 7.25 3.94 -13.90
N TRP A 130 7.89 5.02 -13.47
CA TRP A 130 8.70 5.83 -14.38
C TRP A 130 9.88 5.02 -14.96
N PRO A 131 10.25 5.22 -16.24
CA PRO A 131 11.32 4.46 -16.88
C PRO A 131 12.67 4.49 -16.13
N ALA A 132 12.99 5.60 -15.47
CA ALA A 132 14.21 5.73 -14.68
C ALA A 132 14.18 4.95 -13.35
N ASN A 133 12.99 4.65 -12.83
CA ASN A 133 12.80 4.10 -11.48
C ASN A 133 12.49 2.59 -11.50
N ILE A 134 11.83 2.10 -12.54
CA ILE A 134 11.28 0.74 -12.58
C ILE A 134 12.37 -0.36 -12.55
N GLY A 135 13.52 -0.11 -13.18
CA GLY A 135 14.68 -1.01 -13.13
C GLY A 135 15.31 -1.09 -11.73
N PRO A 136 15.73 0.04 -11.13
CA PRO A 136 16.20 0.07 -9.75
C PRO A 136 15.21 -0.52 -8.73
N ALA A 137 13.91 -0.27 -8.90
CA ALA A 137 12.87 -0.87 -8.08
C ALA A 137 12.88 -2.40 -8.18
N ALA A 138 12.98 -2.96 -9.39
CA ALA A 138 12.97 -4.41 -9.60
C ALA A 138 14.14 -5.08 -8.87
N THR A 139 15.33 -4.48 -8.95
CA THR A 139 16.52 -4.93 -8.23
C THR A 139 16.29 -4.90 -6.72
N LEU A 140 15.78 -3.79 -6.17
CA LEU A 140 15.54 -3.64 -4.73
C LEU A 140 14.59 -4.72 -4.19
N PHE A 141 13.42 -4.89 -4.82
CA PHE A 141 12.43 -5.87 -4.35
C PHE A 141 12.93 -7.30 -4.49
N ALA A 142 13.63 -7.62 -5.60
CA ALA A 142 14.22 -8.93 -5.78
C ALA A 142 15.31 -9.23 -4.73
N ASP A 143 16.13 -8.24 -4.37
CA ASP A 143 17.15 -8.39 -3.32
C ASP A 143 16.53 -8.58 -1.94
N VAL A 144 15.48 -7.83 -1.58
CA VAL A 144 14.73 -8.04 -0.33
C VAL A 144 14.16 -9.46 -0.27
N TYR A 145 13.55 -9.93 -1.36
CA TYR A 145 13.00 -11.28 -1.47
C TYR A 145 14.07 -12.38 -1.35
N LYS A 146 15.19 -12.24 -2.06
CA LYS A 146 16.32 -13.19 -2.02
C LYS A 146 16.97 -13.22 -0.63
N ASN A 147 17.19 -12.06 -0.01
CA ASN A 147 17.81 -11.96 1.31
C ASN A 147 16.95 -12.61 2.40
N ALA A 148 15.62 -12.67 2.21
CA ALA A 148 14.71 -13.37 3.12
C ALA A 148 14.65 -14.89 2.89
N GLY A 149 15.47 -15.42 1.98
CA GLY A 149 15.45 -16.84 1.64
C GLY A 149 14.28 -17.26 0.76
N LYS A 150 13.68 -16.31 0.01
CA LYS A 150 12.54 -16.54 -0.89
C LYS A 150 11.34 -17.20 -0.18
N PRO A 151 10.76 -16.57 0.86
CA PRO A 151 9.71 -17.18 1.67
C PRO A 151 8.48 -17.54 0.81
N LYS A 152 7.86 -18.70 1.07
CA LYS A 152 6.76 -19.22 0.23
C LYS A 152 5.51 -18.35 0.29
N SER A 153 5.27 -17.72 1.43
CA SER A 153 4.15 -16.81 1.64
C SER A 153 4.32 -15.48 0.91
N VAL A 154 5.53 -15.07 0.51
CA VAL A 154 5.73 -13.84 -0.28
C VAL A 154 5.25 -14.10 -1.70
N ARG A 155 4.02 -13.67 -1.96
CA ARG A 155 3.32 -13.90 -3.23
C ARG A 155 3.72 -12.87 -4.28
N GLY A 156 4.03 -11.65 -3.85
CA GLY A 156 4.54 -10.62 -4.74
C GLY A 156 4.42 -9.23 -4.14
N LEU A 157 3.83 -8.31 -4.90
CA LEU A 157 3.78 -6.89 -4.59
C LEU A 157 2.35 -6.35 -4.57
N VAL A 158 2.11 -5.30 -3.80
CA VAL A 158 0.89 -4.48 -3.90
C VAL A 158 1.23 -3.12 -4.49
N THR A 159 0.37 -2.61 -5.35
CA THR A 159 0.52 -1.27 -5.93
C THR A 159 -0.72 -0.41 -5.70
N ASN A 160 -0.54 0.90 -5.86
CA ASN A 160 -1.57 1.93 -5.74
C ASN A 160 -2.14 2.12 -4.32
N VAL A 161 -1.52 1.54 -3.29
CA VAL A 161 -1.98 1.66 -1.90
C VAL A 161 -2.14 3.12 -1.52
N SER A 162 -3.34 3.49 -1.05
CA SER A 162 -3.69 4.87 -0.69
C SER A 162 -3.56 5.89 -1.83
N ASN A 163 -3.47 5.47 -3.09
CA ASN A 163 -3.40 6.36 -4.24
C ASN A 163 -4.65 6.20 -5.13
N TYR A 164 -4.63 6.77 -6.34
CA TYR A 164 -5.84 7.01 -7.14
C TYR A 164 -5.69 6.58 -8.60
N ASN A 165 -4.59 5.95 -9.00
CA ASN A 165 -4.39 5.58 -10.40
C ASN A 165 -5.49 4.61 -10.86
N GLY A 166 -5.93 4.77 -12.12
CA GLY A 166 -6.79 3.80 -12.77
C GLY A 166 -6.06 2.48 -13.02
N TRP A 167 -6.81 1.38 -13.13
CA TRP A 167 -6.23 0.09 -13.53
C TRP A 167 -5.83 0.08 -15.00
N SER A 168 -6.79 0.34 -15.91
CA SER A 168 -6.56 0.31 -17.36
C SER A 168 -7.35 1.43 -18.03
N LEU A 169 -6.66 2.49 -18.40
CA LEU A 169 -7.19 3.71 -18.99
C LEU A 169 -6.99 3.71 -20.51
N ALA A 170 -7.98 4.27 -21.20
CA ALA A 170 -7.94 4.46 -22.65
C ALA A 170 -7.01 5.60 -23.07
N SER A 171 -6.85 6.61 -22.21
CA SER A 171 -5.99 7.77 -22.42
C SER A 171 -5.28 8.17 -21.13
N ALA A 172 -4.07 8.68 -21.24
CA ALA A 172 -3.31 9.22 -20.11
C ALA A 172 -4.00 10.47 -19.54
N PRO A 173 -4.29 10.54 -18.21
CA PRO A 173 -4.60 11.80 -17.56
C PRO A 173 -3.48 12.82 -17.77
N SER A 174 -3.80 14.11 -17.78
CA SER A 174 -2.81 15.16 -18.07
C SER A 174 -1.61 15.13 -17.11
N TYR A 175 -1.89 14.92 -15.82
CA TYR A 175 -0.88 14.90 -14.75
C TYR A 175 0.06 13.68 -14.81
N THR A 176 -0.19 12.67 -15.64
CA THR A 176 0.70 11.51 -15.77
C THR A 176 1.71 11.65 -16.92
N THR A 177 1.59 12.66 -17.77
CA THR A 177 2.49 12.85 -18.92
C THR A 177 3.86 13.35 -18.45
N PRO A 178 5.00 12.87 -18.99
CA PRO A 178 5.17 11.94 -20.11
C PRO A 178 5.38 10.46 -19.72
N ASN A 179 4.91 10.00 -18.56
CA ASN A 179 5.10 8.61 -18.13
C ASN A 179 4.34 7.64 -19.06
N PRO A 180 5.02 6.68 -19.72
CA PRO A 180 4.33 5.67 -20.53
C PRO A 180 3.50 4.71 -19.69
N ASN A 181 3.83 4.55 -18.40
CA ASN A 181 3.15 3.69 -17.44
C ASN A 181 2.14 4.50 -16.61
N TYR A 182 1.23 5.20 -17.29
CA TYR A 182 0.26 6.13 -16.69
C TYR A 182 -0.91 5.47 -15.94
N ASP A 183 -1.00 4.14 -15.96
CA ASP A 183 -1.96 3.37 -15.18
C ASP A 183 -1.31 2.10 -14.62
N GLU A 184 -2.00 1.47 -13.66
CA GLU A 184 -1.43 0.36 -12.92
C GLU A 184 -1.22 -0.88 -13.80
N LYS A 185 -2.07 -1.12 -14.81
CA LYS A 185 -1.89 -2.24 -15.75
C LYS A 185 -0.58 -2.11 -16.50
N ARG A 186 -0.31 -0.94 -17.11
CA ARG A 186 0.96 -0.70 -17.83
C ARG A 186 2.15 -0.80 -16.90
N PHE A 187 2.03 -0.27 -15.69
CA PHE A 187 3.08 -0.40 -14.68
C PHE A 187 3.38 -1.86 -14.34
N VAL A 188 2.39 -2.67 -13.95
CA VAL A 188 2.64 -4.07 -13.56
C VAL A 188 3.11 -4.93 -14.74
N GLU A 189 2.60 -4.68 -15.96
CA GLU A 189 3.04 -5.37 -17.18
C GLU A 189 4.49 -5.02 -17.54
N ALA A 190 4.93 -3.77 -17.33
CA ALA A 190 6.32 -3.37 -17.50
C ALA A 190 7.23 -3.87 -16.36
N PHE A 191 6.70 -3.99 -15.15
CA PHE A 191 7.49 -4.31 -13.95
C PHE A 191 7.75 -5.81 -13.78
N SER A 192 6.74 -6.64 -14.05
CA SER A 192 6.79 -8.10 -13.93
C SER A 192 8.01 -8.75 -14.64
N PRO A 193 8.31 -8.46 -15.92
CA PRO A 193 9.47 -9.08 -16.58
C PRO A 193 10.82 -8.70 -15.94
N LEU A 194 10.94 -7.49 -15.40
CA LEU A 194 12.17 -7.04 -14.71
C LEU A 194 12.35 -7.78 -13.38
N LEU A 195 11.28 -7.94 -12.61
CA LEU A 195 11.28 -8.72 -11.36
C LEU A 195 11.61 -10.19 -11.63
N ASN A 196 11.00 -10.79 -12.66
CA ASN A 196 11.29 -12.15 -13.11
C ASN A 196 12.78 -12.33 -13.45
N ALA A 197 13.35 -11.42 -14.24
CA ALA A 197 14.77 -11.44 -14.60
C ALA A 197 15.69 -11.29 -13.38
N ALA A 198 15.28 -10.51 -12.37
CA ALA A 198 16.01 -10.34 -11.12
C ALA A 198 15.83 -11.51 -10.12
N GLY A 199 14.99 -12.50 -10.44
CA GLY A 199 14.78 -13.71 -9.66
C GLY A 199 13.62 -13.66 -8.66
N PHE A 200 12.69 -12.72 -8.83
CA PHE A 200 11.46 -12.60 -8.05
C PHE A 200 10.22 -12.65 -8.96
N PRO A 201 9.56 -13.82 -9.10
CA PRO A 201 8.36 -13.95 -9.91
C PRO A 201 7.11 -13.46 -9.17
N ALA A 202 7.05 -12.16 -8.93
CA ALA A 202 5.98 -11.53 -8.16
C ALA A 202 4.65 -11.53 -8.93
N GLN A 203 3.58 -11.93 -8.24
CA GLN A 203 2.21 -11.55 -8.60
C GLN A 203 1.86 -10.19 -7.99
N PHE A 204 0.76 -9.60 -8.44
CA PHE A 204 0.32 -8.28 -7.98
C PHE A 204 -1.07 -8.31 -7.38
N ILE A 205 -1.29 -7.50 -6.34
CA ILE A 205 -2.63 -7.00 -6.00
C ILE A 205 -2.63 -5.48 -6.17
N VAL A 206 -3.76 -4.89 -6.54
CA VAL A 206 -3.83 -3.46 -6.85
C VAL A 206 -4.94 -2.81 -6.04
N ASP A 207 -4.59 -1.76 -5.29
CA ASP A 207 -5.59 -0.96 -4.60
C ASP A 207 -6.43 -0.19 -5.62
N THR A 208 -7.74 -0.32 -5.52
CA THR A 208 -8.73 0.34 -6.39
C THR A 208 -9.77 1.09 -5.57
N GLY A 209 -9.56 1.22 -4.26
CA GLY A 209 -10.52 1.78 -3.31
C GLY A 209 -10.97 3.19 -3.64
N ARG A 210 -10.11 3.99 -4.30
CA ARG A 210 -10.40 5.39 -4.65
C ARG A 210 -10.19 5.72 -6.14
N SER A 211 -10.17 4.68 -6.98
CA SER A 211 -9.80 4.79 -8.40
C SER A 211 -10.99 4.84 -9.38
N GLY A 212 -12.23 5.00 -8.90
CA GLY A 212 -13.43 4.90 -9.75
C GLY A 212 -13.62 6.05 -10.74
N MET A 213 -13.24 7.27 -10.33
CA MET A 213 -13.33 8.46 -11.18
C MET A 213 -11.98 8.75 -11.83
N GLN A 214 -11.94 8.73 -13.17
CA GLN A 214 -10.74 8.92 -13.99
C GLN A 214 -11.07 9.85 -15.16
N PRO A 215 -10.23 10.87 -15.45
CA PRO A 215 -9.13 11.34 -14.61
C PRO A 215 -9.65 11.82 -13.24
N THR A 216 -8.78 11.85 -12.24
CA THR A 216 -9.11 12.39 -10.92
C THR A 216 -9.14 13.93 -10.98
N GLY A 217 -9.47 14.58 -9.87
CA GLY A 217 -9.33 16.03 -9.72
C GLY A 217 -7.93 16.50 -9.32
N GLN A 218 -6.92 15.61 -9.32
CA GLN A 218 -5.54 15.97 -9.02
C GLN A 218 -4.98 16.94 -10.07
N ILE A 219 -4.17 17.91 -9.63
CA ILE A 219 -3.45 18.83 -10.51
C ILE A 219 -2.12 18.20 -10.92
N GLU A 220 -1.36 17.65 -9.97
CA GLU A 220 -0.13 16.90 -10.18
C GLU A 220 -0.26 15.46 -9.70
N GLN A 221 0.44 14.52 -10.33
CA GLN A 221 0.36 13.09 -9.94
C GLN A 221 0.87 12.84 -8.51
N GLY A 222 1.72 13.72 -8.00
CA GLY A 222 2.24 13.69 -6.63
C GLY A 222 1.25 14.19 -5.57
N ASP A 223 0.09 14.74 -5.95
CA ASP A 223 -0.88 15.30 -5.02
C ASP A 223 -1.70 14.18 -4.38
N TRP A 224 -1.16 13.57 -3.32
CA TRP A 224 -1.68 12.33 -2.73
C TRP A 224 -2.75 12.54 -1.65
N CYS A 225 -2.78 13.70 -0.98
CA CYS A 225 -3.57 13.88 0.23
C CYS A 225 -5.01 14.30 -0.06
N ASN A 226 -5.99 13.46 0.32
CA ASN A 226 -7.44 13.78 0.25
C ASN A 226 -7.87 14.35 -1.11
N ALA A 227 -7.38 13.80 -2.22
CA ALA A 227 -7.58 14.38 -3.55
C ALA A 227 -9.06 14.51 -3.93
N ILE A 228 -9.44 15.67 -4.47
CA ILE A 228 -10.79 15.94 -4.98
C ILE A 228 -11.05 15.17 -6.28
N GLY A 229 -12.33 15.05 -6.66
CA GLY A 229 -12.71 14.42 -7.93
C GLY A 229 -12.33 12.94 -8.01
N THR A 230 -12.32 12.25 -6.86
CA THR A 230 -12.07 10.80 -6.77
C THR A 230 -13.37 10.07 -6.42
N GLY A 231 -13.40 8.76 -6.64
CA GLY A 231 -14.59 7.91 -6.49
C GLY A 231 -14.24 6.50 -6.05
N PHE A 232 -15.13 5.82 -5.32
CA PHE A 232 -14.94 4.39 -5.03
C PHE A 232 -14.83 3.59 -6.33
N GLY A 233 -13.78 2.75 -6.44
CA GLY A 233 -13.49 2.05 -7.69
C GLY A 233 -14.07 0.64 -7.80
N THR A 234 -13.45 -0.16 -8.67
CA THR A 234 -13.76 -1.58 -8.86
C THR A 234 -13.80 -2.30 -7.51
N ARG A 235 -14.84 -3.10 -7.27
CA ARG A 235 -14.98 -3.85 -6.02
C ARG A 235 -13.88 -4.92 -5.90
N PRO A 236 -13.45 -5.28 -4.68
CA PRO A 236 -12.44 -6.33 -4.50
C PRO A 236 -12.84 -7.63 -5.21
N THR A 237 -11.96 -8.17 -6.05
CA THR A 237 -12.22 -9.37 -6.84
C THR A 237 -10.93 -10.00 -7.35
N THR A 238 -10.91 -11.32 -7.51
CA THR A 238 -9.83 -12.06 -8.20
C THR A 238 -10.03 -12.12 -9.71
N ASN A 239 -11.16 -11.65 -10.23
CA ASN A 239 -11.45 -11.63 -11.67
C ASN A 239 -10.83 -10.37 -12.31
N THR A 240 -9.50 -10.31 -12.33
CA THR A 240 -8.74 -9.14 -12.81
C THR A 240 -8.57 -9.10 -14.33
N GLY A 241 -8.73 -10.26 -14.99
CA GLY A 241 -8.42 -10.42 -16.41
C GLY A 241 -6.92 -10.39 -16.75
N SER A 242 -6.05 -10.45 -15.73
CA SER A 242 -4.59 -10.45 -15.85
C SER A 242 -4.01 -11.71 -15.21
N SER A 243 -3.08 -12.38 -15.90
CA SER A 243 -2.41 -13.58 -15.35
C SER A 243 -1.40 -13.27 -14.24
N ILE A 244 -0.94 -12.01 -14.16
CA ILE A 244 0.04 -11.55 -13.18
C ILE A 244 -0.59 -10.77 -12.02
N THR A 245 -1.90 -10.53 -12.05
CA THR A 245 -2.61 -9.76 -11.02
C THR A 245 -3.62 -10.66 -10.33
N ASP A 246 -3.33 -11.04 -9.09
CA ASP A 246 -4.14 -11.97 -8.31
C ASP A 246 -5.49 -11.36 -7.90
N ALA A 247 -5.55 -10.06 -7.58
CA ALA A 247 -6.78 -9.39 -7.18
C ALA A 247 -6.76 -7.86 -7.32
N PHE A 248 -7.93 -7.27 -7.54
CA PHE A 248 -8.23 -5.90 -7.11
C PHE A 248 -8.63 -5.93 -5.65
N VAL A 249 -8.13 -4.98 -4.88
CA VAL A 249 -8.34 -4.86 -3.44
C VAL A 249 -8.66 -3.41 -3.07
N TRP A 250 -9.26 -3.19 -1.90
CA TRP A 250 -9.36 -1.87 -1.28
C TRP A 250 -8.46 -1.91 -0.05
N VAL A 251 -7.25 -1.35 -0.17
CA VAL A 251 -6.27 -1.37 0.93
C VAL A 251 -6.51 -0.18 1.83
N LYS A 252 -6.52 1.03 1.27
CA LYS A 252 -6.93 2.24 1.98
C LYS A 252 -8.46 2.28 2.12
N PRO A 253 -9.01 2.34 3.35
CA PRO A 253 -10.45 2.52 3.54
C PRO A 253 -10.85 3.95 3.14
N GLY A 254 -11.62 4.07 2.05
CA GLY A 254 -12.14 5.35 1.58
C GLY A 254 -13.07 5.98 2.63
N GLY A 255 -12.77 7.22 3.02
CA GLY A 255 -13.46 7.93 4.11
C GLY A 255 -12.57 8.14 5.33
N GLU A 256 -11.49 7.37 5.51
CA GLU A 256 -10.44 7.71 6.47
C GLU A 256 -9.49 8.76 5.88
N SER A 257 -9.34 9.90 6.54
CA SER A 257 -8.49 11.02 6.10
C SER A 257 -7.05 10.57 5.85
N ASP A 258 -6.40 11.15 4.85
CA ASP A 258 -4.97 10.98 4.60
C ASP A 258 -4.11 11.90 5.47
N GLY A 259 -4.69 13.00 5.97
CA GLY A 259 -3.97 14.02 6.74
C GLY A 259 -4.78 15.28 6.97
N THR A 260 -4.41 16.02 8.01
CA THR A 260 -5.11 17.24 8.43
C THR A 260 -4.79 18.41 7.50
N SER A 261 -5.80 19.21 7.18
CA SER A 261 -5.61 20.48 6.45
C SER A 261 -5.37 21.67 7.39
N ASN A 262 -5.32 21.43 8.71
CA ASN A 262 -5.04 22.48 9.70
C ASN A 262 -3.54 22.77 9.74
N THR A 263 -3.13 23.92 9.22
CA THR A 263 -1.71 24.34 9.16
C THR A 263 -1.06 24.56 10.53
N SER A 264 -1.85 24.63 11.60
CA SER A 264 -1.34 24.73 12.98
C SER A 264 -1.24 23.38 13.69
N ALA A 265 -1.67 22.29 13.06
CA ALA A 265 -1.55 20.95 13.64
C ALA A 265 -0.09 20.48 13.63
N ALA A 266 0.30 19.74 14.68
CA ALA A 266 1.68 19.26 14.84
C ALA A 266 2.14 18.32 13.70
N ARG A 267 1.19 17.67 13.00
CA ARG A 267 1.44 16.72 11.93
C ARG A 267 0.84 17.17 10.59
N TYR A 268 0.76 18.48 10.39
CA TYR A 268 0.36 19.04 9.10
C TYR A 268 1.38 18.65 8.02
N ASP A 269 0.88 18.06 6.92
CA ASP A 269 1.64 17.86 5.69
C ASP A 269 1.13 18.84 4.62
N PHE A 270 2.04 19.49 3.91
CA PHE A 270 1.68 20.54 2.96
C PHE A 270 0.84 20.03 1.78
N HIS A 271 0.93 18.73 1.43
CA HIS A 271 0.08 18.15 0.39
C HIS A 271 -1.40 18.22 0.77
N CYS A 272 -1.73 18.14 2.06
CA CYS A 272 -3.10 18.25 2.56
C CYS A 272 -3.64 19.70 2.56
N GLY A 273 -2.78 20.67 2.25
CA GLY A 273 -3.12 22.08 2.07
C GLY A 273 -3.32 22.51 0.61
N LEU A 274 -2.95 21.67 -0.37
CA LEU A 274 -2.99 22.00 -1.80
C LEU A 274 -4.40 22.21 -2.34
N SER A 275 -4.58 23.00 -3.39
CA SER A 275 -5.91 23.39 -3.90
C SER A 275 -6.82 22.23 -4.31
N ASP A 276 -6.24 21.08 -4.65
CA ASP A 276 -6.91 19.85 -5.04
C ASP A 276 -7.02 18.81 -3.90
N ALA A 277 -6.62 19.15 -2.67
CA ALA A 277 -6.97 18.41 -1.46
C ALA A 277 -8.32 18.90 -0.91
N LEU A 278 -9.24 17.99 -0.58
CA LEU A 278 -10.53 18.35 0.02
C LEU A 278 -10.34 18.88 1.44
N LYS A 279 -11.03 19.98 1.78
CA LYS A 279 -10.90 20.68 3.08
C LYS A 279 -12.26 21.11 3.64
N PRO A 280 -12.38 21.32 4.97
CA PRO A 280 -11.37 21.03 6.00
C PRO A 280 -11.24 19.52 6.25
N ALA A 281 -10.01 19.02 6.32
CA ALA A 281 -9.72 17.61 6.56
C ALA A 281 -9.26 17.37 8.01
N PRO A 282 -9.72 16.28 8.67
CA PRO A 282 -9.28 15.91 10.01
C PRO A 282 -7.91 15.20 9.98
N GLU A 283 -7.40 14.83 11.16
CA GLU A 283 -6.15 14.06 11.30
C GLU A 283 -6.16 12.76 10.49
N ALA A 284 -4.99 12.32 10.01
CA ALA A 284 -4.87 11.08 9.26
C ALA A 284 -5.44 9.88 10.04
N GLY A 285 -6.22 9.04 9.35
CA GLY A 285 -6.93 7.90 9.93
C GLY A 285 -8.26 8.24 10.62
N GLN A 286 -8.58 9.52 10.85
CA GLN A 286 -9.91 9.90 11.33
C GLN A 286 -10.94 9.89 10.21
N TRP A 287 -12.20 9.67 10.57
CA TRP A 287 -13.31 9.71 9.63
C TRP A 287 -13.51 11.10 9.03
N PHE A 288 -13.54 11.18 7.70
CA PHE A 288 -13.76 12.39 6.91
C PHE A 288 -15.03 12.24 6.07
N GLN A 289 -16.17 12.61 6.68
CA GLN A 289 -17.51 12.42 6.11
C GLN A 289 -17.66 13.02 4.70
N ALA A 290 -17.24 14.27 4.49
CA ALA A 290 -17.39 14.92 3.18
C ALA A 290 -16.58 14.21 2.08
N TYR A 291 -15.42 13.62 2.44
CA TYR A 291 -14.63 12.83 1.51
C TYR A 291 -15.30 11.50 1.19
N PHE A 292 -15.87 10.83 2.18
CA PHE A 292 -16.67 9.63 1.97
C PHE A 292 -17.87 9.89 1.03
N GLU A 293 -18.58 11.01 1.21
CA GLU A 293 -19.67 11.43 0.33
C GLU A 293 -19.20 11.70 -1.11
N GLN A 294 -18.04 12.35 -1.29
CA GLN A 294 -17.40 12.51 -2.60
C GLN A 294 -17.15 11.15 -3.26
N LEU A 295 -16.54 10.21 -2.52
CA LEU A 295 -16.23 8.89 -3.04
C LEU A 295 -17.49 8.12 -3.45
N LEU A 296 -18.56 8.21 -2.66
CA LEU A 296 -19.86 7.60 -2.98
C LEU A 296 -20.50 8.20 -4.24
N LYS A 297 -20.55 9.54 -4.32
CA LYS A 297 -21.16 10.24 -5.46
C LYS A 297 -20.47 9.90 -6.77
N ASN A 298 -19.15 9.72 -6.73
CA ASN A 298 -18.32 9.45 -7.89
C ASN A 298 -17.98 7.95 -8.05
N ALA A 299 -18.67 7.07 -7.32
CA ALA A 299 -18.37 5.65 -7.34
C ALA A 299 -18.58 5.05 -8.74
N ASN A 300 -17.59 4.28 -9.19
CA ASN A 300 -17.64 3.56 -10.46
C ASN A 300 -17.00 2.16 -10.29
N PRO A 301 -17.80 1.08 -10.32
CA PRO A 301 -19.26 1.07 -10.48
C PRO A 301 -19.99 1.81 -9.34
N ALA A 302 -21.19 2.32 -9.60
CA ALA A 302 -22.04 2.92 -8.57
C ALA A 302 -22.46 1.89 -7.50
N PHE A 303 -22.82 2.34 -6.30
CA PHE A 303 -23.35 1.48 -5.22
C PHE A 303 -24.85 1.26 -5.35
#